data_AF-A0A7S3UNL6-F1
#
_entry.id   AF-A0A7S3UNL6-F1
#
_cell.length_a   1.000
_cell.length_b   1.000
_cell.length_c   1.000
_cell.angle_alpha   90.00
_cell.angle_beta   90.00
_cell.angle_gamma   90.00
#
_symmetry.space_group_name_H-M   'P 1'
#
loop_
_entity.id
_entity.type
_entity.pdbx_description
1 polymer ?
#
loop_
_entity_poly.entity_id
_entity_poly.type
_entity_poly.pdbx_seq_one_letter_code
_entity_poly.pdbx_strand_id
1 'polypeptide(L)'
;TGTTRPLKPRSLLSNSDGFTTFKFIGDRPIDTKGYVFGALRRVFDHQITEDVKGMTFSADKMCAVFDVPEKYLKKVEAACETENWLEKCTTLPDLEIIEQQNSFGRGGE
;
A
#
# COMPACT_ATOMS: atom_id res chain seq x y z
N THR A 1 11.62 -32.58 -13.91
CA THR A 1 11.28 -31.57 -14.94
C THR A 1 10.95 -30.29 -14.22
N GLY A 2 11.80 -29.26 -14.34
CA GLY A 2 11.68 -28.00 -13.59
C GLY A 2 10.63 -27.06 -14.18
N THR A 3 9.62 -26.70 -13.40
CA THR A 3 8.59 -25.72 -13.78
C THR A 3 8.95 -24.35 -13.21
N THR A 4 9.96 -23.69 -13.78
CA THR A 4 10.20 -22.27 -13.53
C THR A 4 9.11 -21.48 -14.25
N ARG A 5 8.05 -21.11 -13.52
CA ARG A 5 7.07 -20.13 -13.99
C ARG A 5 7.71 -18.72 -13.91
N PRO A 6 7.43 -17.82 -14.86
CA PRO A 6 7.92 -16.44 -14.78
C PRO A 6 7.44 -15.80 -13.48
N LEU A 7 8.38 -15.24 -12.71
CA LEU A 7 8.11 -14.58 -11.45
C LEU A 7 7.30 -13.30 -11.70
N LYS A 8 5.98 -13.37 -11.53
CA LYS A 8 5.13 -12.18 -11.44
C LYS A 8 5.53 -11.36 -10.21
N PRO A 9 5.53 -10.02 -10.28
CA PRO A 9 5.69 -9.18 -9.10
C PRO A 9 4.58 -9.52 -8.09
N ARG A 10 4.99 -9.78 -6.84
CA ARG A 10 4.11 -10.12 -5.73
C ARG A 10 4.16 -9.00 -4.70
N SER A 11 3.00 -8.66 -4.12
CA SER A 11 2.93 -7.69 -3.03
C SER A 11 3.65 -8.21 -1.80
N LEU A 12 4.37 -7.30 -1.14
CA LEU A 12 5.07 -7.62 0.10
C LEU A 12 4.09 -7.80 1.27
N LEU A 13 2.94 -7.11 1.25
CA LEU A 13 1.95 -7.15 2.34
C LEU A 13 1.08 -8.42 2.36
N SER A 14 0.67 -8.92 1.19
CA SER A 14 -0.31 -10.02 1.10
C SER A 14 0.18 -11.25 0.31
N ASN A 15 1.41 -11.24 -0.21
CA ASN A 15 1.94 -12.25 -1.14
C ASN A 15 1.03 -12.49 -2.37
N SER A 16 0.14 -11.55 -2.68
CA SER A 16 -0.78 -11.61 -3.81
C SER A 16 -0.04 -11.26 -5.10
N ASP A 17 -0.20 -12.11 -6.11
CA ASP A 17 0.27 -11.83 -7.45
C ASP A 17 -0.53 -10.68 -8.09
N GLY A 18 0.16 -9.81 -8.84
CA GLY A 18 -0.47 -8.72 -9.59
C GLY A 18 -0.76 -7.45 -8.78
N PHE A 19 -0.16 -7.31 -7.61
CA PHE A 19 -0.18 -6.07 -6.82
C PHE A 19 1.24 -5.69 -6.43
N THR A 20 1.54 -4.39 -6.41
CA THR A 20 2.82 -3.85 -5.93
C THR A 20 2.59 -2.88 -4.78
N THR A 21 3.43 -3.00 -3.76
CA THR A 21 3.37 -2.15 -2.58
C THR A 21 4.12 -0.84 -2.85
N PHE A 22 3.48 0.28 -2.53
CA PHE A 22 4.07 1.62 -2.56
C PHE A 22 4.02 2.21 -1.16
N LYS A 23 4.93 3.16 -0.88
CA LYS A 23 4.93 3.92 0.36
C LYS A 23 4.69 5.41 0.07
N PHE A 24 3.83 5.99 0.87
CA PHE A 24 3.63 7.42 1.03
C PHE A 24 4.52 7.91 2.16
N ILE A 25 5.25 8.99 1.93
CA ILE A 25 6.12 9.67 2.88
C ILE A 25 5.43 10.98 3.26
N GLY A 26 4.98 11.06 4.50
CA GLY A 26 4.37 12.27 5.04
C GLY A 26 5.42 13.29 5.42
N ASP A 27 5.16 14.56 5.10
CA ASP A 27 5.90 15.71 5.65
C ASP A 27 5.64 15.89 7.17
N ARG A 28 4.54 15.29 7.65
CA ARG A 28 4.09 15.34 9.05
C ARG A 28 3.52 13.99 9.47
N PRO A 29 3.44 13.69 10.78
CA PRO A 29 2.84 12.45 11.27
C PRO A 29 1.41 12.28 10.75
N ILE A 30 1.14 11.08 10.25
CA ILE A 30 -0.09 10.70 9.58
C ILE A 30 -1.01 10.06 10.61
N ASP A 31 -2.02 10.81 11.04
CA ASP A 31 -2.97 10.34 12.05
C ASP A 31 -4.14 9.56 11.45
N THR A 32 -4.47 9.82 10.18
CA THR A 32 -5.64 9.22 9.51
C THR A 32 -5.36 8.83 8.07
N LYS A 33 -6.01 7.75 7.60
CA LYS A 33 -5.89 7.27 6.21
C LYS A 33 -6.41 8.30 5.22
N GLY A 34 -7.38 9.13 5.64
CA GLY A 34 -7.93 10.22 4.84
C GLY A 34 -6.88 11.23 4.38
N TYR A 35 -5.83 11.46 5.16
CA TYR A 35 -4.72 12.32 4.75
C TYR A 35 -3.99 11.75 3.52
N VAL A 36 -3.67 10.45 3.56
CA VAL A 36 -3.00 9.74 2.46
C VAL A 36 -3.91 9.67 1.24
N PHE A 37 -5.18 9.28 1.40
CA PHE A 37 -6.15 9.26 0.29
C PHE A 37 -6.37 10.64 -0.32
N GLY A 38 -6.34 11.71 0.48
CA GLY A 38 -6.42 13.08 0.00
C GLY A 38 -5.25 13.47 -0.88
N ALA A 39 -4.02 13.06 -0.52
CA ALA A 39 -2.85 13.26 -1.37
C ALA A 39 -2.92 12.41 -2.64
N LEU A 40 -3.31 11.14 -2.54
CA LEU A 40 -3.48 10.27 -3.70
C LEU A 40 -4.50 10.84 -4.70
N ARG A 41 -5.64 11.36 -4.23
CA ARG A 41 -6.68 11.96 -5.10
C ARG A 41 -6.25 13.26 -5.79
N ARG A 42 -5.17 13.90 -5.34
CA ARG A 42 -4.62 15.10 -6.00
C ARG A 42 -3.78 14.75 -7.22
N VAL A 43 -3.18 13.57 -7.23
CA VAL A 43 -2.24 13.13 -8.28
C VAL A 43 -2.86 12.06 -9.18
N PHE A 44 -3.71 11.21 -8.61
CA PHE A 44 -4.31 10.08 -9.28
C PHE A 44 -5.81 10.26 -9.52
N ASP A 45 -6.28 9.70 -10.62
CA ASP A 45 -7.71 9.54 -10.89
C ASP A 45 -8.41 8.76 -9.76
N HIS A 46 -9.69 9.08 -9.55
CA HIS A 46 -10.55 8.44 -8.56
C HIS A 46 -10.47 6.90 -8.59
N GLN A 47 -10.46 6.31 -9.78
CA GLN A 47 -10.37 4.86 -10.00
C GLN A 47 -9.12 4.22 -9.35
N ILE A 48 -7.96 4.87 -9.43
CA ILE A 48 -6.72 4.34 -8.84
C ILE A 48 -6.86 4.34 -7.33
N THR A 49 -7.38 5.44 -6.77
CA THR A 49 -7.52 5.60 -5.31
C THR A 49 -8.54 4.64 -4.70
N GLU A 50 -9.57 4.22 -5.43
CA GLU A 50 -10.55 3.22 -4.97
C GLU A 50 -10.01 1.79 -5.00
N ASP A 51 -9.13 1.48 -5.96
CA ASP A 51 -8.51 0.17 -6.11
C ASP A 51 -7.31 -0.04 -5.16
N VAL A 52 -6.84 1.01 -4.46
CA VAL A 52 -5.78 0.90 -3.45
C VAL A 52 -6.26 0.06 -2.27
N LYS A 53 -5.44 -0.92 -1.86
CA LYS A 53 -5.75 -1.83 -0.74
C LYS A 53 -4.63 -1.89 0.29
N GLY A 54 -4.92 -2.48 1.44
CA GLY A 54 -3.91 -2.78 2.44
C GLY A 54 -3.21 -1.56 3.03
N MET A 55 -3.85 -0.37 3.01
CA MET A 55 -3.23 0.84 3.53
C MET A 55 -2.97 0.72 5.03
N THR A 56 -1.69 0.77 5.40
CA THR A 56 -1.17 0.55 6.75
C THR A 56 -0.10 1.58 7.05
N PHE A 57 -0.07 2.09 8.28
CA PHE A 57 0.96 3.04 8.69
C PHE A 57 2.23 2.34 9.13
N SER A 58 3.36 3.02 8.96
CA SER A 58 4.60 2.62 9.63
C SER A 58 4.49 2.90 11.13
N ALA A 59 5.23 2.18 11.97
CA ALA A 59 5.22 2.35 13.42
C ALA A 59 5.54 3.79 13.86
N ASP A 60 6.35 4.50 13.06
CA ASP A 60 6.72 5.90 13.28
C ASP A 60 5.61 6.91 12.85
N LYS A 61 4.53 6.42 12.24
CA LYS A 61 3.42 7.22 11.67
C LYS A 61 3.82 8.27 10.64
N MET A 62 5.09 8.32 10.22
CA MET A 62 5.55 9.23 9.17
C MET A 62 5.34 8.69 7.76
N CYS A 63 5.10 7.39 7.61
CA CYS A 63 4.89 6.76 6.32
C CYS A 63 3.62 5.91 6.33
N ALA A 64 3.01 5.74 5.15
CA ALA A 64 1.92 4.80 4.93
C ALA A 64 2.24 3.90 3.75
N VAL A 65 2.16 2.59 3.91
CA VAL A 65 2.29 1.63 2.81
C VAL A 65 0.91 1.23 2.32
N PHE A 66 0.80 0.94 1.03
CA PHE A 66 -0.44 0.47 0.42
C PHE A 66 -0.16 -0.32 -0.87
N ASP A 67 -1.06 -1.22 -1.24
CA ASP A 67 -0.95 -2.05 -2.43
C ASP A 67 -1.75 -1.45 -3.59
N VAL A 68 -1.14 -1.44 -4.77
CA VAL A 68 -1.72 -0.97 -6.03
C VAL A 68 -1.75 -2.13 -7.03
N PRO A 69 -2.86 -2.34 -7.76
CA PRO A 69 -2.92 -3.40 -8.77
C PRO A 69 -2.04 -3.10 -9.99
N GLU A 70 -1.57 -4.17 -10.63
CA GLU A 70 -0.71 -4.18 -11.83
C GLU A 70 -1.15 -3.18 -12.91
N LYS A 71 -2.46 -3.10 -13.16
CA LYS A 71 -3.08 -2.23 -14.18
C LYS A 71 -2.73 -0.74 -14.01
N TYR A 72 -2.36 -0.30 -12.81
CA TYR A 72 -2.04 1.10 -12.54
C TYR A 72 -0.55 1.35 -12.25
N LEU A 73 0.31 0.31 -12.28
CA LEU A 73 1.73 0.46 -11.92
C LEU A 73 2.42 1.53 -12.74
N LYS A 74 2.25 1.52 -14.07
CA LYS A 74 2.87 2.54 -14.94
C LYS A 74 2.49 3.96 -14.56
N LYS A 75 1.25 4.19 -14.12
CA LYS A 75 0.78 5.52 -13.70
C LYS A 75 1.37 5.92 -12.34
N VAL A 76 1.43 4.97 -11.40
CA VAL A 76 1.96 5.21 -10.05
C VAL A 76 3.50 5.35 -10.08
N GLU A 77 4.19 4.59 -10.93
CA GLU A 77 5.63 4.72 -11.16
C GLU A 77 5.97 6.06 -11.81
N ALA A 78 5.21 6.52 -12.81
CA ALA A 78 5.41 7.87 -13.36
C ALA A 78 5.22 8.97 -12.31
N ALA A 79 4.24 8.82 -11.41
CA ALA A 79 4.03 9.75 -10.31
C ALA A 79 5.16 9.69 -9.26
N CYS A 80 5.81 8.55 -9.07
CA CYS A 80 7.00 8.42 -8.20
C CYS A 80 8.18 9.24 -8.71
N GLU A 81 8.28 9.46 -10.02
CA GLU A 81 9.33 10.31 -10.62
C GLU A 81 9.04 11.81 -10.44
N THR A 82 7.76 12.19 -10.29
CA THR A 82 7.35 13.59 -10.13
C THR A 82 7.14 13.99 -8.67
N GLU A 83 6.57 13.09 -7.86
CA GLU A 83 6.16 13.35 -6.49
C GLU A 83 7.14 12.76 -5.48
N ASN A 84 7.85 13.63 -4.77
CA ASN A 84 8.87 13.22 -3.80
C ASN A 84 8.31 12.52 -2.54
N TRP A 85 6.99 12.58 -2.33
CA TRP A 85 6.30 11.91 -1.23
C TRP A 85 5.84 10.49 -1.56
N LEU A 86 6.02 10.02 -2.80
CA LEU A 86 5.59 8.70 -3.24
C LEU A 86 6.80 7.89 -3.70
N GLU A 87 6.99 6.71 -3.11
CA GLU A 87 8.09 5.82 -3.49
C GLU A 87 7.63 4.37 -3.59
N LYS A 88 8.23 3.62 -4.52
CA LYS A 88 8.03 2.16 -4.62
C LYS A 88 8.61 1.47 -3.40
N CYS A 89 7.79 0.70 -2.69
CA CYS A 89 8.23 0.00 -1.49
C CYS A 89 8.96 -1.29 -1.91
N THR A 90 10.29 -1.24 -1.94
CA THR A 90 11.14 -2.41 -2.25
C THR A 90 11.41 -3.27 -1.01
N THR A 91 11.33 -2.67 0.17
CA THR A 91 11.47 -3.32 1.47
C THR A 91 10.39 -2.78 2.39
N LEU A 92 9.65 -3.67 3.07
CA LEU A 92 8.63 -3.26 4.02
C LEU A 92 9.30 -2.53 5.20
N PRO A 93 8.92 -1.27 5.49
CA PRO A 93 9.33 -0.62 6.72
C PRO A 93 8.68 -1.30 7.93
N ASP A 94 9.15 -0.99 9.13
CA ASP A 94 8.51 -1.44 10.37
C ASP A 94 7.06 -0.91 10.38
N LEU A 95 6.11 -1.82 10.17
CA LEU A 95 4.70 -1.49 10.09
C LEU A 95 4.15 -1.38 11.50
N GLU A 96 3.28 -0.40 11.72
CA GLU A 96 2.50 -0.37 12.95
C GLU A 96 1.82 -1.73 13.05
N ILE A 97 2.10 -2.44 14.15
CA ILE A 97 1.39 -3.66 14.49
C ILE A 97 -0.02 -3.21 14.83
N ILE A 98 -0.82 -3.04 13.78
CA ILE A 98 -2.26 -3.06 13.92
C ILE A 98 -2.48 -4.52 14.30
N GLU A 99 -2.60 -4.79 15.60
CA GLU A 99 -3.17 -6.03 16.08
C GLU A 99 -4.44 -6.18 15.27
N GLN A 100 -4.40 -7.05 14.27
CA GLN A 100 -5.56 -7.50 13.53
C GLN A 100 -6.48 -7.98 14.62
N GLN A 101 -7.43 -7.12 15.02
CA GLN A 101 -8.37 -7.42 16.07
C GLN A 101 -9.17 -8.57 15.51
N ASN A 102 -8.66 -9.74 15.88
CA ASN A 102 -9.18 -11.05 15.64
C ASN A 102 -10.65 -10.93 16.05
N SER A 103 -11.53 -10.81 15.06
CA SER A 103 -12.98 -10.90 15.25
C SER A 103 -13.31 -12.34 15.61
N PHE A 104 -12.82 -12.78 16.77
CA PHE A 104 -13.37 -13.90 17.54
C PHE A 104 -14.30 -13.28 18.58
N GLY A 105 -15.37 -12.70 18.07
CA GLY A 105 -16.56 -12.38 18.85
C GLY A 105 -17.25 -13.68 19.22
N ARG A 106 -16.99 -14.14 20.44
CA ARG A 106 -17.75 -15.15 21.17
C ARG A 106 -19.12 -14.59 21.56
N GLY A 107 -20.19 -15.35 21.29
CA GLY A 107 -21.55 -15.14 21.81
C GLY A 107 -22.58 -15.27 20.67
N GLY A 108 -23.59 -16.13 20.72
CA GLY A 108 -24.12 -16.99 21.76
C GLY A 108 -25.61 -17.15 21.46
N GLU A 109 -26.06 -18.37 21.22
CA GLU A 109 -27.47 -18.81 21.28
C GLU A 109 -27.53 -20.31 21.54
#